data_AF-A0A099ZQZ9-F1
#
_entry.id   AF-A0A099ZQZ9-F1
#
_cell.length_a   1.000
_cell.length_b   1.000
_cell.length_c   1.000
_cell.angle_alpha   90.00
_cell.angle_beta   90.00
_cell.angle_gamma   90.00
#
_symmetry.space_group_name_H-M   'P 1'
#
loop_
_entity.id
_entity.type
_entity.pdbx_description
1 polymer ?
#
loop_
_entity_poly.entity_id
_entity_poly.type
_entity_poly.pdbx_seq_one_letter_code
_entity_poly.pdbx_strand_id
1 'polypeptide(L)'
;PTALALLGGSIAALAAWRWLGEQQIQRKMEEARRSRDRGVKKIEKAVQQFREQVSRVQSADILSLPLVELARRLREGSLSPETVLYTYIEKALEVTQQTNCLRHFIPECEEQLQEIRRRKEKGLLYGIPVSIKDHIGHKGHLSTCGLVQFLNAPVQEDSVLVQVLKRQGAIPFALTNVPQSLFSYDCSNVIFGQTLNPLNHKKSPGGSSGGEGALIAGGGSILGFGSDIGGSIRLPSSFCGLCGLKPTSERLRGKQWSPQYTQVPGALGPMARDVDSLALCMKALLCKEMFQLDPTVPPIPFNEEV
;
A
#
# COMPACT_ATOMS: atom_id res chain seq x y z
N PRO A 1 -51.98 7.43 -29.79
CA PRO A 1 -51.17 8.66 -29.62
C PRO A 1 -50.68 8.88 -28.18
N THR A 2 -51.53 8.75 -27.15
CA THR A 2 -51.20 8.97 -25.73
C THR A 2 -50.29 7.89 -25.13
N ALA A 3 -50.45 6.61 -25.50
CA ALA A 3 -49.57 5.53 -25.04
C ALA A 3 -48.11 5.64 -25.55
N LEU A 4 -47.91 6.16 -26.78
CA LEU A 4 -46.57 6.40 -27.35
C LEU A 4 -45.84 7.56 -26.66
N ALA A 5 -46.56 8.61 -26.24
CA ALA A 5 -45.98 9.75 -25.53
C ALA A 5 -45.54 9.40 -24.10
N LEU A 6 -46.30 8.55 -23.40
CA LEU A 6 -45.93 8.03 -22.07
C LEU A 6 -44.72 7.08 -22.12
N LEU A 7 -44.62 6.24 -23.15
CA LEU A 7 -43.43 5.40 -23.39
C LEU A 7 -42.20 6.23 -23.76
N GLY A 8 -42.35 7.27 -24.61
CA GLY A 8 -41.26 8.19 -24.98
C GLY A 8 -40.74 9.00 -23.79
N GLY A 9 -41.63 9.50 -22.92
CA GLY A 9 -41.25 10.19 -21.68
C GLY A 9 -40.52 9.27 -20.69
N SER A 10 -40.92 8.00 -20.61
CA SER A 10 -40.29 7.00 -19.73
C SER A 10 -38.89 6.60 -20.21
N ILE A 11 -38.69 6.42 -21.53
CA ILE A 11 -37.38 6.12 -22.12
C ILE A 11 -36.43 7.33 -21.96
N ALA A 12 -36.91 8.55 -22.20
CA ALA A 12 -36.11 9.76 -22.01
C ALA A 12 -35.71 9.95 -20.54
N ALA A 13 -36.61 9.68 -19.58
CA ALA A 13 -36.31 9.73 -18.16
C ALA A 13 -35.27 8.67 -17.74
N LEU A 14 -35.39 7.44 -18.25
CA LEU A 14 -34.40 6.37 -18.01
C LEU A 14 -33.03 6.72 -18.61
N ALA A 15 -32.99 7.29 -19.81
CA ALA A 15 -31.76 7.75 -20.46
C ALA A 15 -31.11 8.90 -19.68
N ALA A 16 -31.90 9.89 -19.25
CA ALA A 16 -31.42 10.99 -18.42
C ALA A 16 -30.90 10.50 -17.07
N TRP A 17 -31.59 9.56 -16.43
CA TRP A 17 -31.16 8.96 -15.16
C TRP A 17 -29.85 8.18 -15.29
N ARG A 18 -29.71 7.35 -16.34
CA ARG A 18 -28.45 6.66 -16.66
C ARG A 18 -27.31 7.65 -16.91
N TRP A 19 -27.57 8.66 -17.73
CA TRP A 19 -26.59 9.71 -18.03
C TRP A 19 -26.13 10.46 -16.77
N LEU A 20 -27.06 10.85 -15.89
CA LEU A 20 -26.74 11.47 -14.60
C LEU A 20 -25.88 10.55 -13.72
N GLY A 21 -26.22 9.25 -13.68
CA GLY A 21 -25.44 8.24 -12.98
C GLY A 21 -24.01 8.11 -13.52
N GLU A 22 -23.85 8.06 -14.84
CA GLU A 22 -22.55 8.04 -15.51
C GLU A 22 -21.74 9.31 -15.21
N GLN A 23 -22.35 10.49 -15.29
CA GLN A 23 -21.70 11.76 -14.94
C GLN A 23 -21.23 11.77 -13.48
N GLN A 24 -22.03 11.25 -12.55
CA GLN A 24 -21.64 11.14 -11.15
C GLN A 24 -20.45 10.18 -10.98
N ILE A 25 -20.45 9.03 -11.67
CA ILE A 25 -19.34 8.08 -11.67
C ILE A 25 -18.05 8.74 -12.19
N GLN A 26 -18.13 9.44 -13.33
CA GLN A 26 -16.99 10.14 -13.92
C GLN A 26 -16.42 11.20 -12.97
N ARG A 27 -17.28 12.03 -12.36
CA ARG A 27 -16.86 13.05 -11.37
C ARG A 27 -16.13 12.44 -10.18
N LYS A 28 -16.63 11.32 -9.63
CA LYS A 28 -15.97 10.62 -8.51
C LYS A 28 -14.58 10.12 -8.90
N MET A 29 -14.46 9.50 -10.08
CA MET A 29 -13.17 9.02 -10.57
C MET A 29 -12.19 10.16 -10.83
N GLU A 30 -12.67 11.26 -11.41
CA GLU A 30 -11.85 12.43 -11.66
C GLU A 30 -11.34 13.07 -10.37
N GLU A 31 -12.18 13.21 -9.34
CA GLU A 31 -11.76 13.74 -8.05
C GLU A 31 -10.74 12.82 -7.36
N ALA A 32 -10.92 11.50 -7.46
CA ALA A 32 -9.94 10.55 -6.94
C ALA A 32 -8.56 10.69 -7.62
N ARG A 33 -8.53 10.85 -8.96
CA ARG A 33 -7.30 11.11 -9.71
C ARG A 33 -6.67 12.45 -9.33
N ARG A 34 -7.47 13.52 -9.27
CA ARG A 34 -7.00 14.86 -8.84
C ARG A 34 -6.42 14.82 -7.43
N SER A 35 -7.05 14.08 -6.51
CA SER A 35 -6.54 13.90 -5.15
C SER A 35 -5.17 13.21 -5.13
N ARG A 36 -5.00 12.15 -5.93
CA ARG A 36 -3.69 11.49 -6.12
C ARG A 36 -2.65 12.49 -6.65
N ASP A 37 -2.98 13.22 -7.70
CA ASP A 37 -2.04 14.14 -8.36
C ASP A 37 -1.65 15.30 -7.44
N ARG A 38 -2.58 15.81 -6.62
CA ARG A 38 -2.28 16.81 -5.57
C ARG A 38 -1.33 16.25 -4.52
N GLY A 39 -1.54 15.00 -4.08
CA GLY A 39 -0.65 14.31 -3.14
C GLY A 39 0.77 14.17 -3.69
N VAL A 40 0.90 13.70 -4.93
CA VAL A 40 2.18 13.57 -5.65
C VAL A 40 2.89 14.92 -5.75
N LYS A 41 2.20 15.98 -6.23
CA LYS A 41 2.79 17.32 -6.34
C LYS A 41 3.22 17.90 -4.99
N LYS A 42 2.47 17.64 -3.92
CA LYS A 42 2.83 18.11 -2.58
C LYS A 42 4.13 17.47 -2.12
N ILE A 43 4.26 16.15 -2.29
CA ILE A 43 5.43 15.43 -1.82
C ILE A 43 6.66 15.65 -2.72
N GLU A 44 6.49 15.84 -4.02
CA GLU A 44 7.58 16.25 -4.92
C GLU A 44 8.27 17.53 -4.44
N LYS A 45 7.50 18.52 -3.99
CA LYS A 45 8.04 19.76 -3.43
C LYS A 45 8.85 19.53 -2.15
N ALA A 46 8.34 18.70 -1.24
CA ALA A 46 9.04 18.37 0.00
C ALA A 46 10.33 17.58 -0.26
N VAL A 47 10.30 16.62 -1.20
CA VAL A 47 11.50 15.91 -1.66
C VAL A 47 12.52 16.88 -2.27
N GLN A 48 12.07 17.83 -3.10
CA GLN A 48 12.98 18.81 -3.72
C GLN A 48 13.69 19.67 -2.67
N GLN A 49 12.97 20.11 -1.64
CA GLN A 49 13.55 20.85 -0.51
C GLN A 49 14.54 19.99 0.29
N PHE A 50 14.23 18.70 0.49
CA PHE A 50 15.09 17.78 1.22
C PHE A 50 16.36 17.40 0.44
N ARG A 51 16.26 17.29 -0.89
CA ARG A 51 17.35 16.92 -1.79
C ARG A 51 18.55 17.86 -1.72
N GLU A 52 18.33 19.13 -1.40
CA GLU A 52 19.40 20.12 -1.22
C GLU A 52 20.30 19.78 -0.02
N GLN A 53 19.83 18.94 0.90
CA GLN A 53 20.52 18.58 2.15
C GLN A 53 21.20 17.20 2.09
N VAL A 54 20.90 16.38 1.08
CA VAL A 54 21.36 14.98 0.98
C VAL A 54 22.05 14.73 -0.36
N SER A 55 23.27 14.20 -0.30
CA SER A 55 24.04 13.89 -1.51
C SER A 55 23.46 12.69 -2.27
N ARG A 56 23.59 12.69 -3.60
CA ARG A 56 23.14 11.56 -4.43
C ARG A 56 23.84 10.24 -4.10
N VAL A 57 25.11 10.29 -3.70
CA VAL A 57 25.89 9.11 -3.28
C VAL A 57 25.23 8.48 -2.05
N GLN A 58 24.90 9.30 -1.05
CA GLN A 58 24.22 8.84 0.16
C GLN A 58 22.85 8.22 -0.12
N SER A 59 22.08 8.76 -1.08
CA SER A 59 20.80 8.15 -1.49
C SER A 59 20.98 6.77 -2.10
N ALA A 60 21.97 6.59 -2.99
CA ALA A 60 22.26 5.28 -3.61
C ALA A 60 22.68 4.24 -2.56
N ASP A 61 23.53 4.65 -1.61
CA ASP A 61 23.95 3.78 -0.51
C ASP A 61 22.75 3.32 0.33
N ILE A 62 21.86 4.24 0.73
CA ILE A 62 20.64 3.90 1.50
C ILE A 62 19.74 2.92 0.74
N LEU A 63 19.50 3.15 -0.55
CA LEU A 63 18.62 2.28 -1.37
C LEU A 63 19.22 0.89 -1.60
N SER A 64 20.54 0.76 -1.55
CA SER A 64 21.24 -0.53 -1.71
C SER A 64 21.24 -1.41 -0.46
N LEU A 65 20.96 -0.85 0.72
CA LEU A 65 21.00 -1.60 1.97
C LEU A 65 19.89 -2.69 2.03
N PRO A 66 20.22 -3.90 2.53
CA PRO A 66 19.21 -4.86 2.97
C PRO A 66 18.38 -4.30 4.13
N LEU A 67 17.12 -4.72 4.26
CA LEU A 67 16.21 -4.19 5.30
C LEU A 67 16.77 -4.36 6.71
N VAL A 68 17.36 -5.52 6.99
CA VAL A 68 17.92 -5.84 8.31
C VAL A 68 19.02 -4.86 8.69
N GLU A 69 19.91 -4.54 7.75
CA GLU A 69 21.00 -3.59 7.97
C GLU A 69 20.47 -2.15 8.08
N LEU A 70 19.50 -1.77 7.24
CA LEU A 70 18.85 -0.47 7.33
C LEU A 70 18.18 -0.26 8.71
N ALA A 71 17.43 -1.26 9.18
CA ALA A 71 16.76 -1.24 10.48
C ALA A 71 17.77 -1.15 11.63
N ARG A 72 18.89 -1.87 11.54
CA ARG A 72 19.99 -1.80 12.52
C ARG A 72 20.57 -0.38 12.60
N ARG A 73 20.95 0.21 11.46
CA ARG A 73 21.52 1.56 11.38
C ARG A 73 20.58 2.66 11.88
N LEU A 74 19.28 2.55 11.59
CA LEU A 74 18.25 3.46 12.10
C LEU A 74 18.10 3.36 13.63
N ARG A 75 18.14 2.13 14.18
CA ARG A 75 18.07 1.91 15.62
C ARG A 75 19.30 2.44 16.35
N GLU A 76 20.49 2.25 15.79
CA GLU A 76 21.75 2.78 16.32
C GLU A 76 21.88 4.31 16.14
N GLY A 77 21.14 4.90 15.20
CA GLY A 77 21.17 6.33 14.92
C GLY A 77 22.28 6.75 13.95
N SER A 78 22.96 5.79 13.31
CA SER A 78 23.93 6.08 12.25
C SER A 78 23.26 6.53 10.93
N LEU A 79 21.96 6.28 10.78
CA LEU A 79 21.11 6.84 9.72
C LEU A 79 19.91 7.55 10.34
N SER A 80 19.55 8.70 9.74
CA SER A 80 18.36 9.45 10.14
C SER A 80 17.09 8.84 9.50
N PRO A 81 16.02 8.59 10.28
CA PRO A 81 14.73 8.18 9.74
C PRO A 81 14.17 9.16 8.70
N GLU A 82 14.45 10.45 8.86
CA GLU A 82 14.04 11.49 7.91
C GLU A 82 14.74 11.33 6.57
N THR A 83 16.06 11.12 6.58
CA THR A 83 16.84 10.85 5.37
C THR A 83 16.36 9.60 4.68
N VAL A 84 16.16 8.50 5.41
CA VAL A 84 15.68 7.24 4.84
C VAL A 84 14.29 7.42 4.23
N LEU A 85 13.36 8.08 4.93
CA LEU A 85 12.01 8.31 4.43
C LEU A 85 12.03 9.09 3.11
N TYR A 86 12.66 10.27 3.07
CA TYR A 86 12.65 11.09 1.86
C TYR A 86 13.43 10.47 0.70
N THR A 87 14.50 9.70 0.97
CA THR A 87 15.19 8.91 -0.07
C THR A 87 14.26 7.89 -0.70
N TYR A 88 13.48 7.14 0.10
CA TYR A 88 12.51 6.18 -0.44
C TYR A 88 11.33 6.86 -1.14
N ILE A 89 10.87 8.02 -0.66
CA ILE A 89 9.82 8.79 -1.31
C ILE A 89 10.28 9.30 -2.68
N GLU A 90 11.49 9.86 -2.80
CA GLU A 90 12.05 10.28 -4.09
C GLU A 90 12.03 9.09 -5.07
N LYS A 91 12.53 7.93 -4.62
CA LYS A 91 12.57 6.73 -5.47
C LYS A 91 11.17 6.23 -5.83
N ALA A 92 10.22 6.28 -4.90
CA ALA A 92 8.84 5.90 -5.15
C ALA A 92 8.18 6.77 -6.23
N LEU A 93 8.45 8.07 -6.25
CA LEU A 93 7.94 8.99 -7.27
C LEU A 93 8.50 8.64 -8.66
N GLU A 94 9.81 8.39 -8.77
CA GLU A 94 10.43 7.94 -10.03
C GLU A 94 9.80 6.66 -10.56
N VAL A 95 9.65 5.65 -9.68
CA VAL A 95 9.06 4.35 -10.05
C VAL A 95 7.59 4.52 -10.44
N THR A 96 6.85 5.39 -9.75
CA THR A 96 5.44 5.67 -10.05
C THR A 96 5.28 6.30 -11.42
N GLN A 97 6.17 7.22 -11.80
CA GLN A 97 6.13 7.83 -13.13
C GLN A 97 6.29 6.79 -14.25
N GLN A 98 7.07 5.73 -14.01
CA GLN A 98 7.34 4.68 -14.98
C GLN A 98 6.28 3.58 -14.99
N THR A 99 5.70 3.27 -13.82
CA THR A 99 4.89 2.05 -13.62
C THR A 99 3.45 2.32 -13.21
N ASN A 100 3.08 3.53 -12.80
CA ASN A 100 1.76 3.85 -12.25
C ASN A 100 1.36 2.89 -11.09
N CYS A 101 2.30 2.61 -10.19
CA CYS A 101 2.12 1.67 -9.08
C CYS A 101 1.48 2.28 -7.83
N LEU A 102 1.50 3.60 -7.67
CA LEU A 102 0.89 4.28 -6.53
C LEU A 102 -0.54 4.73 -6.82
N ARG A 103 -1.42 4.42 -5.87
CA ARG A 103 -2.78 4.96 -5.77
C ARG A 103 -2.77 6.29 -5.03
N HIS A 104 -1.98 6.42 -3.97
CA HIS A 104 -1.90 7.64 -3.17
C HIS A 104 -0.64 7.69 -2.31
N PHE A 105 -0.14 8.89 -2.06
CA PHE A 105 0.91 9.15 -1.08
C PHE A 105 0.27 9.50 0.27
N ILE A 106 0.79 8.97 1.39
CA ILE A 106 0.24 9.17 2.73
C ILE A 106 0.96 10.37 3.39
N PRO A 107 0.40 11.59 3.37
CA PRO A 107 1.07 12.76 3.94
C PRO A 107 1.31 12.66 5.46
N GLU A 108 0.54 11.84 6.16
CA GLU A 108 0.68 11.57 7.59
C GLU A 108 1.97 10.80 7.93
N CYS A 109 2.76 10.38 6.93
CA CYS A 109 4.09 9.80 7.17
C CYS A 109 5.03 10.78 7.89
N GLU A 110 4.88 12.10 7.66
CA GLU A 110 5.66 13.13 8.34
C GLU A 110 5.27 13.25 9.83
N GLU A 111 3.98 13.13 10.15
CA GLU A 111 3.50 13.09 11.53
C GLU A 111 4.04 11.85 12.26
N GLN A 112 3.94 10.68 11.62
CA GLN A 112 4.48 9.43 12.14
C GLN A 112 6.00 9.52 12.36
N LEU A 113 6.74 10.14 11.43
CA LEU A 113 8.17 10.40 11.57
C LEU A 113 8.47 11.24 12.83
N GLN A 114 7.70 12.30 13.06
CA GLN A 114 7.86 13.13 14.27
C GLN A 114 7.51 12.35 15.54
N GLU A 115 6.47 11.52 15.50
CA GLU A 115 6.08 10.69 16.64
C GLU A 115 7.19 9.70 17.02
N ILE A 116 7.71 8.93 16.07
CA ILE A 116 8.76 7.95 16.37
C ILE A 116 10.05 8.61 16.87
N ARG A 117 10.38 9.84 16.42
CA ARG A 117 11.55 10.59 16.92
C ARG A 117 11.42 10.99 18.39
N ARG A 118 10.20 11.15 18.89
CA ARG A 118 9.92 11.50 20.30
C ARG A 118 9.86 10.28 21.22
N ARG A 119 9.70 9.08 20.67
CA ARG A 119 9.63 7.84 21.44
C ARG A 119 11.03 7.47 21.96
N LYS A 120 11.09 7.07 23.24
CA LYS A 120 12.33 6.53 23.84
C LYS A 120 12.64 5.13 23.32
N GLU A 121 11.60 4.31 23.15
CA GLU A 121 11.73 2.94 22.68
C GLU A 121 11.66 2.88 21.15
N LYS A 122 12.67 2.25 20.56
CA LYS A 122 12.75 2.02 19.11
C LYS A 122 12.32 0.57 18.83
N GLY A 123 11.15 0.40 18.22
CA GLY A 123 10.66 -0.91 17.78
C GLY A 123 11.53 -1.54 16.69
N LEU A 124 11.21 -2.78 16.32
CA LEU A 124 12.03 -3.55 15.36
C LEU A 124 12.02 -2.96 13.94
N LEU A 125 11.04 -2.14 13.60
CA LEU A 125 10.90 -1.48 12.30
C LEU A 125 11.07 0.05 12.40
N TYR A 126 11.78 0.53 13.44
CA TYR A 126 12.00 1.95 13.66
C TYR A 126 12.54 2.69 12.43
N GLY A 127 11.77 3.65 11.93
CA GLY A 127 12.14 4.51 10.81
C GLY A 127 12.02 3.86 9.43
N ILE A 128 11.55 2.61 9.33
CA ILE A 128 11.41 1.90 8.05
C ILE A 128 10.19 2.43 7.29
N PRO A 129 10.35 2.96 6.06
CA PRO A 129 9.23 3.30 5.19
C PRO A 129 8.53 2.03 4.69
N VAL A 130 7.21 1.98 4.79
CA VAL A 130 6.40 0.82 4.39
C VAL A 130 5.32 1.22 3.40
N SER A 131 5.19 0.47 2.31
CA SER A 131 4.09 0.57 1.35
C SER A 131 2.93 -0.36 1.74
N ILE A 132 1.71 0.07 1.47
CA ILE A 132 0.49 -0.62 1.89
C ILE A 132 -0.45 -0.78 0.69
N LYS A 133 -0.91 -2.00 0.41
CA LYS A 133 -1.90 -2.26 -0.64
C LYS A 133 -3.22 -1.52 -0.36
N ASP A 134 -3.81 -0.88 -1.39
CA ASP A 134 -5.02 -0.02 -1.31
C ASP A 134 -6.17 -0.55 -0.43
N HIS A 135 -6.44 -1.86 -0.43
CA HIS A 135 -7.53 -2.43 0.36
C HIS A 135 -7.23 -2.59 1.86
N ILE A 136 -6.00 -2.32 2.32
CA ILE A 136 -5.61 -2.40 3.73
C ILE A 136 -5.88 -1.05 4.39
N GLY A 137 -6.64 -1.06 5.47
CA GLY A 137 -7.21 0.16 6.03
C GLY A 137 -6.16 1.06 6.64
N HIS A 138 -6.16 2.32 6.18
CA HIS A 138 -5.39 3.40 6.76
C HIS A 138 -6.34 4.57 7.04
N LYS A 139 -6.33 5.05 8.29
CA LYS A 139 -7.21 6.12 8.77
C LYS A 139 -7.14 7.34 7.86
N GLY A 140 -8.30 7.91 7.53
CA GLY A 140 -8.42 9.12 6.73
C GLY A 140 -8.31 8.90 5.21
N HIS A 141 -7.95 7.70 4.77
CA HIS A 141 -7.75 7.37 3.36
C HIS A 141 -8.84 6.45 2.82
N LEU A 142 -8.95 6.38 1.49
CA LEU A 142 -9.90 5.50 0.82
C LEU A 142 -9.29 4.11 0.61
N SER A 143 -10.07 3.05 0.84
CA SER A 143 -9.76 1.69 0.39
C SER A 143 -10.63 1.35 -0.80
N THR A 144 -10.10 1.62 -2.00
CA THR A 144 -10.95 1.71 -3.20
C THR A 144 -11.27 0.36 -3.81
N CYS A 145 -10.39 -0.64 -3.66
CA CYS A 145 -10.45 -1.91 -4.38
C CYS A 145 -10.60 -1.76 -5.91
N GLY A 146 -10.22 -0.60 -6.46
CA GLY A 146 -10.50 -0.24 -7.86
C GLY A 146 -11.99 -0.05 -8.20
N LEU A 147 -12.87 0.15 -7.21
CA LEU A 147 -14.32 0.25 -7.36
C LEU A 147 -14.84 1.65 -6.98
N VAL A 148 -15.60 2.27 -7.89
CA VAL A 148 -16.11 3.64 -7.76
C VAL A 148 -17.01 3.83 -6.52
N GLN A 149 -17.70 2.77 -6.10
CA GLN A 149 -18.57 2.81 -4.92
C GLN A 149 -17.82 3.16 -3.62
N PHE A 150 -16.52 2.86 -3.55
CA PHE A 150 -15.70 3.10 -2.35
C PHE A 150 -14.99 4.46 -2.36
N LEU A 151 -15.20 5.32 -3.37
CA LEU A 151 -14.49 6.60 -3.48
C LEU A 151 -14.96 7.70 -2.51
N ASN A 152 -16.03 7.47 -1.75
CA ASN A 152 -16.63 8.47 -0.86
C ASN A 152 -16.65 8.06 0.62
N ALA A 153 -15.99 6.95 0.97
CA ALA A 153 -16.02 6.41 2.32
C ALA A 153 -14.59 6.17 2.83
N PRO A 154 -13.91 7.21 3.34
CA PRO A 154 -12.62 7.05 3.99
C PRO A 154 -12.71 6.12 5.20
N VAL A 155 -11.65 5.35 5.43
CA VAL A 155 -11.55 4.49 6.61
C VAL A 155 -11.41 5.35 7.85
N GLN A 156 -12.19 5.04 8.89
CA GLN A 156 -12.23 5.84 10.12
C GLN A 156 -11.06 5.52 11.07
N GLU A 157 -10.46 4.34 10.92
CA GLU A 157 -9.40 3.83 11.79
C GLU A 157 -8.32 3.12 10.97
N ASP A 158 -7.11 3.09 11.51
CA ASP A 158 -6.06 2.24 10.97
C ASP A 158 -6.44 0.78 11.19
N SER A 159 -6.20 -0.07 10.19
CA SER A 159 -6.28 -1.51 10.37
C SER A 159 -5.30 -1.98 11.46
N VAL A 160 -5.59 -3.12 12.10
CA VAL A 160 -4.72 -3.69 13.14
C VAL A 160 -3.26 -3.80 12.68
N LEU A 161 -3.04 -4.30 11.46
CA LEU A 161 -1.72 -4.33 10.83
C LEU A 161 -1.04 -2.96 10.82
N VAL A 162 -1.71 -1.91 10.34
CA VAL A 162 -1.16 -0.55 10.26
C VAL A 162 -0.88 0.00 11.66
N GLN A 163 -1.75 -0.24 12.63
CA GLN A 163 -1.52 0.16 14.02
C GLN A 163 -0.26 -0.50 14.60
N VAL A 164 -0.09 -1.81 14.39
CA VAL A 164 1.09 -2.54 14.89
C VAL A 164 2.36 -2.09 14.18
N LEU A 165 2.32 -1.85 12.86
CA LEU A 165 3.44 -1.27 12.11
C LEU A 165 3.87 0.07 12.70
N LYS A 166 2.93 1.00 12.91
CA LYS A 166 3.21 2.31 13.51
C LYS A 166 3.75 2.19 14.94
N ARG A 167 3.27 1.21 15.73
CA ARG A 167 3.81 0.92 17.09
C ARG A 167 5.23 0.38 17.04
N GLN A 168 5.56 -0.47 16.07
CA GLN A 168 6.92 -0.96 15.83
C GLN A 168 7.86 0.10 15.23
N GLY A 169 7.38 1.33 15.02
CA GLY A 169 8.16 2.47 14.56
C GLY A 169 8.29 2.57 13.05
N ALA A 170 7.57 1.74 12.28
CA ALA A 170 7.49 1.85 10.83
C ALA A 170 6.73 3.13 10.42
N ILE A 171 6.97 3.57 9.19
CA ILE A 171 6.37 4.77 8.61
C ILE A 171 5.61 4.36 7.33
N PRO A 172 4.30 4.07 7.43
CA PRO A 172 3.47 3.92 6.23
C PRO A 172 3.48 5.22 5.41
N PHE A 173 3.88 5.15 4.14
CA PHE A 173 4.06 6.36 3.31
C PHE A 173 3.31 6.32 1.98
N ALA A 174 2.84 5.15 1.54
CA ALA A 174 2.20 5.01 0.24
C ALA A 174 1.12 3.94 0.23
N LEU A 175 0.05 4.21 -0.53
CA LEU A 175 -0.98 3.26 -0.90
C LEU A 175 -0.78 2.81 -2.36
N THR A 176 -0.65 1.51 -2.59
CA THR A 176 -0.34 0.96 -3.93
C THR A 176 -1.58 0.50 -4.69
N ASN A 177 -1.50 0.57 -6.02
CA ASN A 177 -2.58 0.25 -6.93
C ASN A 177 -2.93 -1.25 -6.96
N VAL A 178 -4.16 -1.55 -7.37
CA VAL A 178 -4.75 -2.90 -7.37
C VAL A 178 -5.60 -3.12 -8.62
N PRO A 179 -5.86 -4.35 -9.06
CA PRO A 179 -6.89 -4.60 -10.06
C PRO A 179 -8.29 -4.31 -9.52
N GLN A 180 -9.21 -3.97 -10.42
CA GLN A 180 -10.61 -3.79 -10.07
C GLN A 180 -11.16 -5.03 -9.36
N SER A 181 -11.80 -4.82 -8.20
CA SER A 181 -12.34 -5.85 -7.29
C SER A 181 -11.34 -6.76 -6.59
N LEU A 182 -10.03 -6.58 -6.79
CA LEU A 182 -8.96 -7.44 -6.26
C LEU A 182 -8.94 -8.89 -6.78
N PHE A 183 -9.92 -9.28 -7.60
CA PHE A 183 -10.10 -10.65 -8.11
C PHE A 183 -9.49 -10.84 -9.49
N SER A 184 -8.21 -10.49 -9.61
CA SER A 184 -7.40 -10.67 -10.82
C SER A 184 -5.93 -10.79 -10.44
N TYR A 185 -5.17 -11.53 -11.25
CA TYR A 185 -3.71 -11.61 -11.17
C TYR A 185 -3.01 -10.60 -12.08
N ASP A 186 -3.75 -9.69 -12.71
CA ASP A 186 -3.20 -8.47 -13.33
C ASP A 186 -3.39 -7.25 -12.39
N CYS A 187 -3.00 -6.05 -12.80
CA CYS A 187 -3.11 -4.85 -11.97
C CYS A 187 -3.60 -3.63 -12.77
N SER A 188 -4.92 -3.57 -13.01
CA SER A 188 -5.57 -2.44 -13.68
C SER A 188 -6.98 -2.20 -13.14
N ASN A 189 -7.36 -0.93 -13.01
CA ASN A 189 -8.73 -0.53 -12.70
C ASN A 189 -9.12 0.77 -13.41
N VAL A 190 -10.42 1.01 -13.54
CA VAL A 190 -10.97 2.18 -14.25
C VAL A 190 -10.65 3.53 -13.59
N ILE A 191 -10.27 3.53 -12.31
CA ILE A 191 -10.03 4.76 -11.55
C ILE A 191 -8.60 5.23 -11.75
N PHE A 192 -7.61 4.37 -11.50
CA PHE A 192 -6.19 4.74 -11.48
C PHE A 192 -5.40 4.20 -12.67
N GLY A 193 -6.02 3.39 -13.53
CA GLY A 193 -5.39 2.82 -14.72
C GLY A 193 -4.56 1.58 -14.42
N GLN A 194 -3.75 1.20 -15.41
CA GLN A 194 -2.91 0.00 -15.40
C GLN A 194 -1.57 0.29 -14.72
N THR A 195 -1.12 -0.65 -13.89
CA THR A 195 0.25 -0.72 -13.37
C THR A 195 1.10 -1.61 -14.26
N LEU A 196 2.34 -1.20 -14.54
CA LEU A 196 3.29 -1.92 -15.39
C LEU A 196 4.37 -2.61 -14.55
N ASN A 197 4.93 -3.70 -15.08
CA ASN A 197 6.06 -4.38 -14.45
C ASN A 197 7.36 -3.57 -14.64
N PRO A 198 8.10 -3.23 -13.56
CA PRO A 198 9.32 -2.42 -13.65
C PRO A 198 10.47 -3.12 -14.40
N LEU A 199 10.48 -4.45 -14.47
CA LEU A 199 11.50 -5.21 -15.21
C LEU A 199 11.23 -5.21 -16.72
N ASN A 200 9.97 -5.06 -17.13
CA ASN A 200 9.55 -4.96 -18.51
C ASN A 200 8.17 -4.32 -18.62
N HIS A 201 8.10 -3.06 -19.08
CA HIS A 201 6.86 -2.29 -19.18
C HIS A 201 5.79 -2.89 -20.12
N LYS A 202 6.12 -3.92 -20.92
CA LYS A 202 5.17 -4.69 -21.74
C LYS A 202 4.53 -5.88 -21.00
N LYS A 203 4.86 -6.08 -19.72
CA LYS A 203 4.40 -7.21 -18.90
C LYS A 203 3.57 -6.73 -17.71
N SER A 204 2.69 -7.61 -17.24
CA SER A 204 1.96 -7.40 -16.00
C SER A 204 2.91 -7.49 -14.79
N PRO A 205 2.74 -6.64 -13.76
CA PRO A 205 3.44 -6.79 -12.49
C PRO A 205 2.87 -7.95 -11.64
N GLY A 206 1.86 -8.66 -12.13
CA GLY A 206 1.08 -9.62 -11.35
C GLY A 206 0.02 -8.90 -10.51
N GLY A 207 -0.69 -9.66 -9.68
CA GLY A 207 -1.81 -9.14 -8.91
C GLY A 207 -2.38 -10.15 -7.93
N SER A 208 -3.23 -9.72 -7.00
CA SER A 208 -3.79 -8.37 -6.90
C SER A 208 -2.94 -7.35 -6.14
N SER A 209 -1.79 -7.74 -5.58
CA SER A 209 -0.83 -6.81 -4.96
C SER A 209 0.21 -6.28 -5.97
N GLY A 210 -0.24 -6.00 -7.20
CA GLY A 210 0.64 -5.62 -8.31
C GLY A 210 1.35 -4.27 -8.11
N GLY A 211 0.68 -3.31 -7.48
CA GLY A 211 1.30 -2.04 -7.09
C GLY A 211 2.45 -2.23 -6.09
N GLU A 212 2.30 -3.10 -5.07
CA GLU A 212 3.39 -3.47 -4.16
C GLU A 212 4.56 -4.09 -4.93
N GLY A 213 4.26 -5.08 -5.80
CA GLY A 213 5.28 -5.77 -6.59
C GLY A 213 6.08 -4.80 -7.46
N ALA A 214 5.39 -3.89 -8.17
CA ALA A 214 6.04 -2.90 -9.02
C ALA A 214 6.86 -1.87 -8.21
N LEU A 215 6.33 -1.38 -7.09
CA LEU A 215 7.00 -0.38 -6.27
C LEU A 215 8.30 -0.93 -5.63
N ILE A 216 8.23 -2.12 -5.02
CA ILE A 216 9.36 -2.72 -4.32
C ILE A 216 10.44 -3.14 -5.32
N ALA A 217 10.07 -3.76 -6.45
CA ALA A 217 11.03 -4.15 -7.48
C ALA A 217 11.67 -2.96 -8.20
N GLY A 218 10.96 -1.84 -8.32
CA GLY A 218 11.55 -0.58 -8.77
C GLY A 218 12.47 0.10 -7.73
N GLY A 219 12.56 -0.45 -6.51
CA GLY A 219 13.35 0.11 -5.40
C GLY A 219 12.66 1.27 -4.66
N GLY A 220 11.41 1.58 -4.99
CA GLY A 220 10.64 2.67 -4.39
C GLY A 220 10.08 2.35 -3.00
N SER A 221 10.18 1.10 -2.56
CA SER A 221 9.87 0.67 -1.19
C SER A 221 10.81 -0.48 -0.80
N ILE A 222 11.13 -0.59 0.50
CA ILE A 222 11.95 -1.69 1.02
C ILE A 222 11.10 -2.81 1.63
N LEU A 223 9.90 -2.48 2.09
CA LEU A 223 8.97 -3.40 2.72
C LEU A 223 7.55 -2.99 2.35
N GLY A 224 6.74 -3.96 1.95
CA GLY A 224 5.36 -3.74 1.58
C GLY A 224 4.41 -4.80 2.11
N PHE A 225 3.12 -4.49 2.11
CA PHE A 225 2.08 -5.44 2.55
C PHE A 225 0.99 -5.64 1.52
N GLY A 226 0.83 -6.91 1.15
CA GLY A 226 -0.23 -7.38 0.27
C GLY A 226 -1.28 -8.21 0.99
N SER A 227 -2.17 -8.79 0.19
CA SER A 227 -3.11 -9.83 0.61
C SER A 227 -3.15 -10.94 -0.42
N ASP A 228 -3.42 -12.17 0.02
CA ASP A 228 -3.37 -13.37 -0.81
C ASP A 228 -4.45 -14.36 -0.40
N ILE A 229 -5.41 -14.59 -1.31
CA ILE A 229 -6.40 -15.66 -1.25
C ILE A 229 -6.08 -16.75 -2.29
N GLY A 230 -5.70 -16.34 -3.50
CA GLY A 230 -5.43 -17.23 -4.64
C GLY A 230 -4.06 -17.03 -5.29
N GLY A 231 -3.13 -16.34 -4.64
CA GLY A 231 -1.80 -16.03 -5.17
C GLY A 231 -1.41 -14.56 -5.10
N SER A 232 -2.26 -13.69 -4.55
CA SER A 232 -2.11 -12.24 -4.72
C SER A 232 -0.92 -11.58 -4.02
N ILE A 233 -0.15 -12.28 -3.18
CA ILE A 233 1.20 -11.87 -2.72
C ILE A 233 2.25 -12.56 -3.58
N ARG A 234 2.10 -13.88 -3.75
CA ARG A 234 3.09 -14.74 -4.43
C ARG A 234 3.28 -14.43 -5.92
N LEU A 235 2.19 -14.15 -6.64
CA LEU A 235 2.20 -13.85 -8.08
C LEU A 235 2.92 -12.53 -8.38
N PRO A 236 2.57 -11.38 -7.77
CA PRO A 236 3.32 -10.16 -8.02
C PRO A 236 4.76 -10.23 -7.50
N SER A 237 5.03 -10.95 -6.40
CA SER A 237 6.41 -11.22 -5.99
C SER A 237 7.17 -12.00 -7.06
N SER A 238 6.59 -13.07 -7.60
CA SER A 238 7.22 -13.88 -8.66
C SER A 238 7.44 -13.09 -9.94
N PHE A 239 6.45 -12.31 -10.39
CA PHE A 239 6.52 -11.58 -11.66
C PHE A 239 7.51 -10.42 -11.61
N CYS A 240 7.71 -9.83 -10.44
CA CYS A 240 8.60 -8.69 -10.24
C CYS A 240 9.96 -9.08 -9.62
N GLY A 241 10.24 -10.38 -9.41
CA GLY A 241 11.54 -10.85 -8.91
C GLY A 241 11.79 -10.54 -7.42
N LEU A 242 10.77 -10.70 -6.58
CA LEU A 242 10.79 -10.40 -5.14
C LEU A 242 10.50 -11.64 -4.30
N CYS A 243 10.71 -11.49 -2.99
CA CYS A 243 10.22 -12.42 -1.98
C CYS A 243 8.83 -11.98 -1.49
N GLY A 244 7.94 -12.93 -1.23
CA GLY A 244 6.62 -12.65 -0.67
C GLY A 244 6.11 -13.84 0.14
N LEU A 245 5.62 -13.56 1.35
CA LEU A 245 5.11 -14.58 2.26
C LEU A 245 3.58 -14.46 2.39
N LYS A 246 2.86 -15.52 2.01
CA LYS A 246 1.49 -15.74 2.45
C LYS A 246 1.51 -16.60 3.71
N PRO A 247 1.34 -16.04 4.93
CA PRO A 247 1.28 -16.85 6.13
C PRO A 247 0.01 -17.71 6.16
N THR A 248 -0.13 -18.53 7.20
CA THR A 248 -1.42 -19.09 7.57
C THR A 248 -2.41 -17.95 7.78
N SER A 249 -3.64 -18.11 7.30
CA SER A 249 -4.69 -17.12 7.51
C SER A 249 -4.87 -16.84 8.99
N GLU A 250 -5.23 -15.61 9.33
CA GLU A 250 -5.39 -15.14 10.72
C GLU A 250 -4.11 -15.09 11.56
N ARG A 251 -2.94 -15.34 10.97
CA ARG A 251 -1.65 -15.07 11.62
C ARG A 251 -1.35 -13.58 11.75
N LEU A 252 -1.91 -12.75 10.86
CA LEU A 252 -1.90 -11.29 10.90
C LEU A 252 -3.32 -10.78 10.60
N ARG A 253 -3.73 -9.67 11.21
CA ARG A 253 -5.05 -9.06 10.99
C ARG A 253 -4.96 -7.67 10.39
N GLY A 254 -5.85 -7.38 9.46
CA GLY A 254 -6.13 -6.03 8.99
C GLY A 254 -7.64 -5.89 8.92
N LYS A 255 -8.24 -5.44 10.03
CA LYS A 255 -9.69 -5.28 10.18
C LYS A 255 -10.25 -4.34 9.09
N GLN A 256 -10.73 -4.90 7.98
CA GLN A 256 -11.45 -4.17 6.94
C GLN A 256 -12.22 -5.08 5.97
N TRP A 257 -13.05 -4.45 5.13
CA TRP A 257 -13.93 -5.12 4.16
C TRP A 257 -13.13 -6.03 3.22
N SER A 258 -13.35 -7.33 3.38
CA SER A 258 -13.08 -8.34 2.37
C SER A 258 -14.33 -9.20 2.25
N PRO A 259 -14.66 -9.72 1.06
CA PRO A 259 -15.62 -10.81 0.98
C PRO A 259 -15.06 -11.97 1.83
N GLN A 260 -15.73 -12.26 2.94
CA GLN A 260 -15.32 -13.31 3.87
C GLN A 260 -15.63 -14.66 3.24
N TYR A 261 -14.72 -15.16 2.41
CA TYR A 261 -14.77 -16.53 1.92
C TYR A 261 -14.33 -17.46 3.06
N THR A 262 -15.28 -17.91 3.85
CA THR A 262 -15.02 -18.79 5.01
C THR A 262 -14.31 -20.09 4.63
N GLN A 263 -14.57 -20.60 3.42
CA GLN A 263 -13.98 -21.84 2.93
C GLN A 263 -12.54 -21.68 2.40
N VAL A 264 -12.18 -20.47 1.94
CA VAL A 264 -10.84 -20.17 1.39
C VAL A 264 -10.39 -18.83 1.99
N PRO A 265 -9.91 -18.82 3.24
CA PRO A 265 -9.58 -17.57 3.92
C PRO A 265 -8.33 -16.93 3.31
N GLY A 266 -8.41 -15.64 3.02
CA GLY A 266 -7.24 -14.85 2.62
C GLY A 266 -6.26 -14.64 3.79
N ALA A 267 -5.04 -14.20 3.47
CA ALA A 267 -4.05 -13.79 4.44
C ALA A 267 -3.40 -12.47 4.05
N LEU A 268 -3.06 -11.63 5.03
CA LEU A 268 -2.14 -10.51 4.84
C LEU A 268 -0.71 -11.00 5.04
N GLY A 269 0.23 -10.39 4.34
CA GLY A 269 1.63 -10.78 4.47
C GLY A 269 2.61 -9.82 3.83
N PRO A 270 3.88 -9.89 4.25
CA PRO A 270 4.93 -9.01 3.76
C PRO A 270 5.44 -9.40 2.37
N MET A 271 5.88 -8.38 1.64
CA MET A 271 6.64 -8.46 0.39
C MET A 271 7.92 -7.64 0.56
N ALA A 272 9.05 -8.19 0.12
CA ALA A 272 10.37 -7.55 0.27
C ALA A 272 11.35 -8.11 -0.78
N ARG A 273 12.59 -7.59 -0.79
CA ARG A 273 13.64 -8.02 -1.74
C ARG A 273 14.32 -9.33 -1.35
N ASP A 274 14.31 -9.68 -0.07
CA ASP A 274 14.97 -10.86 0.49
C ASP A 274 14.12 -11.50 1.60
N VAL A 275 14.44 -12.75 1.93
CA VAL A 275 13.69 -13.55 2.92
C VAL A 275 13.92 -13.06 4.34
N ASP A 276 15.13 -12.59 4.66
CA ASP A 276 15.46 -12.07 5.99
C ASP A 276 14.61 -10.83 6.33
N SER A 277 14.30 -10.00 5.33
CA SER A 277 13.35 -8.90 5.45
C SER A 277 11.95 -9.37 5.84
N LEU A 278 11.48 -10.47 5.22
CA LEU A 278 10.18 -11.06 5.55
C LEU A 278 10.19 -11.61 6.99
N ALA A 279 11.27 -12.28 7.39
CA ALA A 279 11.44 -12.84 8.74
C ALA A 279 11.47 -11.73 9.81
N LEU A 280 12.29 -10.69 9.63
CA LEU A 280 12.34 -9.53 10.51
C LEU A 280 10.96 -8.88 10.66
N CYS A 281 10.26 -8.74 9.54
CA CYS A 281 8.91 -8.17 9.52
C CYS A 281 7.92 -9.03 10.31
N MET A 282 7.89 -10.35 10.09
CA MET A 282 7.03 -11.26 10.84
C MET A 282 7.37 -11.26 12.34
N LYS A 283 8.66 -11.21 12.70
CA LYS A 283 9.12 -11.06 14.09
C LYS A 283 8.61 -9.77 14.73
N ALA A 284 8.62 -8.66 14.01
CA ALA A 284 8.10 -7.39 14.49
C ALA A 284 6.58 -7.40 14.72
N LEU A 285 5.83 -8.10 13.87
CA LEU A 285 4.37 -8.11 13.91
C LEU A 285 3.77 -9.16 14.84
N LEU A 286 4.46 -10.27 15.08
CA LEU A 286 4.02 -11.31 16.02
C LEU A 286 4.36 -10.93 17.46
N CYS A 287 3.80 -9.80 17.88
CA CYS A 287 4.05 -9.14 19.16
C CYS A 287 2.77 -9.00 19.98
N LYS A 288 2.92 -8.59 21.24
CA LYS A 288 1.82 -8.41 22.20
C LYS A 288 0.72 -7.50 21.66
N GLU A 289 1.09 -6.42 20.96
CA GLU A 289 0.15 -5.44 20.41
C GLU A 289 -0.79 -6.07 19.37
N MET A 290 -0.28 -6.92 18.48
CA MET A 290 -1.10 -7.65 17.49
C MET A 290 -2.14 -8.52 18.19
N PHE A 291 -1.70 -9.28 19.20
CA PHE A 291 -2.57 -10.21 19.93
C PHE A 291 -3.60 -9.50 20.81
N GLN A 292 -3.32 -8.26 21.24
CA GLN A 292 -4.23 -7.47 22.06
C GLN A 292 -5.25 -6.67 21.24
N LEU A 293 -4.83 -6.12 20.10
CA LEU A 293 -5.72 -5.33 19.24
C LEU A 293 -6.77 -6.19 18.53
N ASP A 294 -6.45 -7.46 18.29
CA ASP A 294 -7.41 -8.42 17.76
C ASP A 294 -7.25 -9.79 18.46
N PRO A 295 -8.10 -10.10 19.46
CA PRO A 295 -8.01 -11.35 20.21
C PRO A 295 -8.40 -12.58 19.38
N THR A 296 -8.85 -12.40 18.13
CA THR A 296 -9.09 -13.51 17.20
C THR A 296 -7.80 -13.99 16.50
N VAL A 297 -6.67 -13.34 16.76
CA VAL A 297 -5.33 -13.82 16.36
C VAL A 297 -4.82 -14.78 17.43
N PRO A 298 -4.46 -16.03 17.07
CA PRO A 298 -3.77 -16.92 17.99
C PRO A 298 -2.45 -16.27 18.45
N PRO A 299 -2.19 -16.12 19.76
CA PRO A 299 -1.02 -15.40 20.29
C PRO A 299 0.26 -16.23 20.20
N ILE A 300 0.63 -16.61 18.97
CA ILE A 300 1.79 -17.45 18.66
C ILE A 300 2.93 -16.53 18.23
N PRO A 301 3.94 -16.30 19.09
CA PRO A 301 5.08 -15.44 18.77
C PRO A 301 5.88 -15.99 17.58
N PHE A 302 6.76 -15.17 17.04
CA PHE A 302 7.77 -15.63 16.08
C PHE A 302 8.75 -16.57 16.80
N ASN A 303 8.99 -17.76 16.26
CA ASN A 303 9.97 -18.70 16.80
C ASN A 303 11.29 -18.49 16.07
N GLU A 304 12.35 -18.09 16.78
CA GLU A 304 13.67 -17.82 16.18
C GLU A 304 14.51 -19.09 15.97
N GLU A 305 14.11 -20.21 16.57
CA GLU A 305 14.84 -21.49 16.48
C GLU A 305 14.45 -22.32 15.23
N VAL A 306 13.42 -21.90 14.49
CA VAL A 306 12.86 -22.58 13.31
C VAL A 306 12.92 -21.66 12.10
#